data_AF-A0A5C5SXT8-F1
#
_entry.id   AF-A0A5C5SXT8-F1
#
_cell.length_a   1.000
_cell.length_b   1.000
_cell.length_c   1.000
_cell.angle_alpha   90.00
_cell.angle_beta   90.00
_cell.angle_gamma   90.00
#
_symmetry.space_group_name_H-M   'P 1'
#
loop_
_entity.id
_entity.type
_entity.pdbx_description
1 polymer ?
#
loop_
_entity_poly.entity_id
_entity_poly.type
_entity_poly.pdbx_seq_one_letter_code
_entity_poly.pdbx_strand_id
1 'polypeptide(L)'
;MKQELHVLIIEDDFRVAEINHQLVEQVDGYVVNGVAKTGDEAMDFLQNCRQLPDLILLDVFIPDRKGLELLREIRSRFHHLDVVMLSAAKEAATIEEALRCGIFDYLVKPVDFPRFEQTLLRFREQKNLLTSRQELEQTDIDRLIGIEPVAVPAASPDSELPKGIDQLTLVGVMEILQSSAPVGINAMETGKSVGVSRSTARRYLEHLVSIGEAKAQLNYGEIGRPERRYVPWTK
;
A
#
# COMPACT_ATOMS: atom_id res chain seq x y z
N MET A 1 22.85 8.24 8.85
CA MET A 1 23.10 6.81 8.59
C MET A 1 21.76 6.10 8.70
N LYS A 2 21.35 5.32 7.68
CA LYS A 2 20.18 4.46 7.82
C LYS A 2 20.44 3.50 8.99
N GLN A 3 19.47 3.32 9.88
CA GLN A 3 19.57 2.34 10.95
C GLN A 3 19.59 0.94 10.31
N GLU A 4 20.60 0.14 10.60
CA GLU A 4 20.68 -1.24 10.14
C GLU A 4 19.65 -2.10 10.88
N LEU A 5 18.97 -2.97 10.13
CA LEU A 5 17.99 -3.92 10.64
C LEU A 5 18.59 -5.31 10.67
N HIS A 6 18.62 -5.90 11.85
CA HIS A 6 19.28 -7.18 12.09
C HIS A 6 18.30 -8.34 11.92
N VAL A 7 18.72 -9.36 11.18
CA VAL A 7 17.90 -10.54 10.89
C VAL A 7 18.58 -11.79 11.43
N LEU A 8 17.82 -12.58 12.19
CA LEU A 8 18.20 -13.94 12.58
C LEU A 8 17.55 -14.95 11.64
N ILE A 9 18.34 -15.85 11.06
CA ILE A 9 17.84 -16.94 10.22
C ILE A 9 17.83 -18.24 11.04
N ILE A 10 16.71 -18.96 11.04
CA ILE A 10 16.55 -20.25 11.70
C ILE A 10 16.19 -21.28 10.62
N GLU A 11 17.18 -22.05 10.19
CA GLU A 11 17.13 -22.95 9.03
C GLU A 11 18.20 -24.05 9.16
N ASP A 12 17.81 -25.31 9.02
CA ASP A 12 18.72 -26.45 9.18
C ASP A 12 19.49 -26.79 7.89
N ASP A 13 18.89 -26.55 6.71
CA ASP A 13 19.57 -26.71 5.43
C ASP A 13 20.51 -25.53 5.15
N PHE A 14 21.82 -25.78 5.25
CA PHE A 14 22.85 -24.77 5.03
C PHE A 14 22.78 -24.07 3.66
N ARG A 15 22.26 -24.74 2.62
CA ARG A 15 22.10 -24.14 1.29
C ARG A 15 20.93 -23.17 1.28
N VAL A 16 19.82 -23.54 1.93
CA VAL A 16 18.66 -22.67 2.04
C VAL A 16 18.96 -21.48 2.95
N ALA A 17 19.70 -21.69 4.03
CA ALA A 17 20.15 -20.64 4.92
C ALA A 17 21.03 -19.62 4.18
N GLU A 18 21.96 -20.09 3.34
CA GLU A 18 22.81 -19.24 2.51
C GLU A 18 22.02 -18.45 1.45
N ILE A 19 21.03 -19.09 0.81
CA ILE A 19 20.13 -18.39 -0.13
C ILE A 19 19.37 -17.28 0.61
N ASN A 20 18.77 -17.59 1.76
CA ASN A 20 18.05 -16.60 2.56
C ASN A 20 18.98 -15.47 3.02
N HIS A 21 20.22 -15.78 3.41
CA HIS A 21 21.23 -14.80 3.76
C HIS A 21 21.48 -13.82 2.60
N GLN A 22 21.70 -14.34 1.39
CA GLN A 22 21.90 -13.53 0.20
C GLN A 22 20.68 -12.67 -0.15
N LEU A 23 19.46 -13.21 0.00
CA LEU A 23 18.22 -12.45 -0.21
C LEU A 23 18.07 -11.30 0.80
N VAL A 24 18.45 -11.51 2.07
CA VAL A 24 18.46 -10.45 3.09
C VAL A 24 19.47 -9.35 2.74
N GLU A 25 20.71 -9.72 2.42
CA GLU A 25 21.78 -8.75 2.14
C GLU A 25 21.59 -7.97 0.83
N GLN A 26 20.77 -8.48 -0.09
CA GLN A 26 20.38 -7.73 -1.29
C GLN A 26 19.49 -6.51 -0.98
N VAL A 27 18.85 -6.46 0.19
CA VAL A 27 17.98 -5.34 0.57
C VAL A 27 18.77 -4.35 1.43
N ASP A 28 19.01 -3.15 0.88
CA ASP A 28 19.73 -2.08 1.56
C ASP A 28 19.27 -1.83 3.01
N GLY A 29 20.21 -1.87 3.95
CA GLY A 29 19.96 -1.61 5.37
C GLY A 29 19.49 -2.82 6.18
N TYR A 30 19.53 -4.02 5.60
CA TYR A 30 19.40 -5.29 6.31
C TYR A 30 20.74 -5.99 6.44
N VAL A 31 20.96 -6.63 7.59
CA VAL A 31 22.15 -7.43 7.87
C VAL A 31 21.75 -8.70 8.60
N VAL A 32 22.36 -9.83 8.26
CA VAL A 32 22.18 -11.08 9.02
C VAL A 32 23.12 -11.06 10.22
N ASN A 33 22.58 -11.13 11.44
CA ASN A 33 23.37 -11.12 12.66
C ASN A 33 23.53 -12.50 13.32
N GLY A 34 22.86 -13.51 12.78
CA GLY A 34 22.98 -14.89 13.23
C GLY A 34 22.29 -15.88 12.29
N VAL A 35 22.77 -17.12 12.31
CA VAL A 35 22.12 -18.27 11.69
C VAL A 35 22.11 -19.39 12.72
N ALA A 36 20.93 -19.94 13.00
CA ALA A 36 20.72 -21.07 13.88
C ALA A 36 20.15 -22.26 13.07
N LYS A 37 20.67 -23.45 13.31
CA LYS A 37 20.26 -24.68 12.60
C LYS A 37 19.20 -25.48 13.34
N THR A 38 19.09 -25.21 14.64
CA THR A 38 18.14 -25.85 15.52
C THR A 38 17.41 -24.78 16.30
N GLY A 39 16.29 -25.17 16.86
CA GLY A 39 15.59 -24.32 17.77
C GLY A 39 16.41 -24.02 19.02
N ASP A 40 17.10 -25.00 19.59
CA ASP A 40 17.95 -24.77 20.77
C ASP A 40 19.04 -23.72 20.48
N GLU A 41 19.72 -23.82 19.34
CA GLU A 41 20.69 -22.81 18.90
C GLU A 41 20.06 -21.42 18.77
N ALA A 42 18.83 -21.33 18.26
CA ALA A 42 18.11 -20.07 18.13
C ALA A 42 17.78 -19.45 19.49
N MET A 43 17.35 -20.26 20.47
CA MET A 43 17.04 -19.77 21.81
C MET A 43 18.30 -19.38 22.58
N ASP A 44 19.39 -20.13 22.42
CA ASP A 44 20.69 -19.79 22.99
C ASP A 44 21.21 -18.48 22.40
N PHE A 45 21.05 -18.27 21.09
CA PHE A 45 21.37 -16.99 20.44
C PHE A 45 20.56 -15.85 21.06
N LEU A 46 19.22 -15.97 21.12
CA LEU A 46 18.35 -14.91 21.64
C LEU A 46 18.59 -14.59 23.12
N GLN A 47 18.98 -15.56 23.93
CA GLN A 47 19.29 -15.36 25.35
C GLN A 47 20.63 -14.68 25.60
N ASN A 48 21.64 -14.95 24.76
CA ASN A 48 23.02 -14.56 25.02
C ASN A 48 23.54 -13.46 24.08
N CYS A 49 22.79 -13.09 23.04
CA CYS A 49 23.20 -12.04 22.11
C CYS A 49 23.33 -10.68 22.80
N ARG A 50 24.32 -9.88 22.38
CA ARG A 50 24.46 -8.50 22.85
C ARG A 50 23.39 -7.57 22.27
N GLN A 51 22.90 -7.92 21.09
CA GLN A 51 21.90 -7.16 20.34
C GLN A 51 20.91 -8.16 19.76
N LEU A 52 19.65 -8.00 20.16
CA LEU A 52 18.55 -8.80 19.63
C LEU A 52 18.35 -8.49 18.14
N PRO A 53 17.95 -9.49 17.35
CA PRO A 53 17.52 -9.24 15.98
C PRO A 53 16.25 -8.37 16.00
N ASP A 54 15.97 -7.72 14.88
CA ASP A 54 14.72 -7.01 14.67
C ASP A 54 13.66 -7.92 14.02
N LEU A 55 14.12 -8.87 13.20
CA LEU A 55 13.29 -9.81 12.47
C LEU A 55 13.88 -11.22 12.53
N ILE A 56 13.03 -12.23 12.69
CA ILE A 56 13.41 -13.63 12.62
C ILE A 56 12.82 -14.24 11.34
N LEU A 57 13.65 -14.92 10.56
CA LEU A 57 13.23 -15.79 9.47
C LEU A 57 13.24 -17.22 9.98
N LEU A 58 12.07 -17.85 10.10
CA LEU A 58 11.91 -19.16 10.74
C LEU A 58 11.34 -20.21 9.79
N ASP A 59 12.06 -21.31 9.57
CA ASP A 59 11.45 -22.50 8.95
C ASP A 59 10.48 -23.22 9.93
N VAL A 60 9.37 -23.71 9.38
CA VAL A 60 8.44 -24.63 10.07
C VAL A 60 9.11 -25.98 10.37
N PHE A 61 10.04 -26.42 9.53
CA PHE A 61 10.73 -27.70 9.70
C PHE A 61 12.15 -27.46 10.16
N ILE A 62 12.42 -27.76 11.43
CA ILE A 62 13.76 -27.78 12.03
C ILE A 62 13.90 -29.11 12.80
N PRO A 63 15.12 -29.66 12.98
CA PRO A 63 15.31 -31.06 13.33
C PRO A 63 14.93 -31.42 14.77
N ASP A 64 15.00 -30.46 15.71
CA ASP A 64 14.82 -30.68 17.15
C ASP A 64 13.38 -30.43 17.63
N ARG A 65 12.62 -29.59 16.94
CA ARG A 65 11.22 -29.28 17.26
C ARG A 65 10.45 -28.78 16.05
N LYS A 66 9.12 -28.75 16.12
CA LYS A 66 8.34 -28.08 15.07
C LYS A 66 8.56 -26.57 15.16
N GLY A 67 8.72 -25.88 14.03
CA GLY A 67 8.89 -24.43 14.00
C GLY A 67 7.73 -23.67 14.65
N LEU A 68 6.51 -24.21 14.64
CA LEU A 68 5.37 -23.64 15.38
C LEU A 68 5.50 -23.74 16.91
N GLU A 69 6.20 -24.75 17.43
CA GLU A 69 6.49 -24.86 18.86
C GLU A 69 7.55 -23.82 19.26
N LEU A 70 8.58 -23.65 18.43
CA LEU A 70 9.59 -22.60 18.59
C LEU A 70 8.96 -21.20 18.52
N LEU A 71 8.08 -20.96 17.56
CA LEU A 71 7.36 -19.69 17.42
C LEU A 71 6.61 -19.33 18.71
N ARG A 72 5.90 -20.29 19.32
CA ARG A 72 5.22 -20.07 20.61
C ARG A 72 6.18 -19.73 21.73
N GLU A 73 7.33 -20.41 21.79
CA GLU A 73 8.34 -20.12 22.79
C GLU A 73 8.93 -18.72 22.62
N ILE A 74 9.33 -18.35 21.39
CA ILE A 74 9.81 -17.01 21.05
C ILE A 74 8.75 -15.98 21.43
N ARG A 75 7.48 -16.19 21.11
CA ARG A 75 6.39 -15.28 21.48
C ARG A 75 6.24 -15.12 22.99
N SER A 76 6.45 -16.19 23.77
CA SER A 76 6.33 -16.14 25.23
C SER A 76 7.47 -15.37 25.92
N ARG A 77 8.68 -15.36 25.35
CA ARG A 77 9.90 -14.78 25.97
C ARG A 77 10.35 -13.47 25.30
N PHE A 78 10.09 -13.34 24.01
CA PHE A 78 10.56 -12.27 23.13
C PHE A 78 9.39 -11.71 22.29
N HIS A 79 8.29 -11.36 22.95
CA HIS A 79 7.03 -10.92 22.33
C HIS A 79 7.15 -9.69 21.40
N HIS A 80 8.26 -8.94 21.47
CA HIS A 80 8.52 -7.76 20.66
C HIS A 80 9.28 -8.05 19.35
N LEU A 81 9.74 -9.29 19.14
CA LEU A 81 10.44 -9.68 17.92
C LEU A 81 9.44 -10.04 16.83
N ASP A 82 9.59 -9.49 15.64
CA ASP A 82 8.77 -9.91 14.51
C ASP A 82 9.32 -11.20 13.90
N VAL A 83 8.41 -12.07 13.45
CA VAL A 83 8.77 -13.39 12.89
C VAL A 83 8.11 -13.54 11.53
N VAL A 84 8.89 -13.86 10.51
CA VAL A 84 8.42 -14.29 9.20
C VAL A 84 8.66 -15.78 9.08
N MET A 85 7.60 -16.53 8.76
CA MET A 85 7.71 -17.96 8.50
C MET A 85 8.16 -18.17 7.06
N LEU A 86 9.17 -19.02 6.84
CA LEU A 86 9.64 -19.42 5.51
C LEU A 86 9.52 -20.94 5.39
N SER A 87 8.51 -21.45 4.68
CA SER A 87 8.28 -22.89 4.64
C SER A 87 7.72 -23.41 3.32
N ALA A 88 7.97 -24.69 3.04
CA ALA A 88 7.25 -25.42 1.99
C ALA A 88 5.83 -25.85 2.40
N ALA A 89 5.51 -25.79 3.71
CA ALA A 89 4.18 -26.14 4.24
C ALA A 89 3.11 -25.19 3.69
N LYS A 90 2.02 -25.77 3.16
CA LYS A 90 0.87 -25.04 2.59
C LYS A 90 -0.45 -25.44 3.24
N GLU A 91 -0.39 -26.31 4.26
CA GLU A 91 -1.56 -26.79 4.97
C GLU A 91 -2.23 -25.63 5.72
N ALA A 92 -3.54 -25.45 5.49
CA ALA A 92 -4.29 -24.36 6.08
C ALA A 92 -4.18 -24.32 7.62
N ALA A 93 -4.17 -25.48 8.28
CA ALA A 93 -4.03 -25.57 9.73
C ALA A 93 -2.69 -25.01 10.24
N THR A 94 -1.59 -25.31 9.53
CA THR A 94 -0.25 -24.79 9.85
C THR A 94 -0.20 -23.27 9.69
N ILE A 95 -0.75 -22.76 8.59
CA ILE A 95 -0.80 -21.31 8.32
C ILE A 95 -1.67 -20.61 9.36
N GLU A 96 -2.85 -21.14 9.66
CA GLU A 96 -3.77 -20.59 10.66
C GLU A 96 -3.12 -20.52 12.05
N GLU A 97 -2.43 -21.58 12.46
CA GLU A 97 -1.71 -21.62 13.74
C GLU A 97 -0.59 -20.57 13.80
N ALA A 98 0.18 -20.42 12.72
CA ALA A 98 1.22 -19.41 12.62
C ALA A 98 0.64 -17.99 12.70
N LEU A 99 -0.45 -17.71 11.97
CA LEU A 99 -1.16 -16.43 12.02
C LEU A 99 -1.68 -16.11 13.43
N ARG A 100 -2.27 -17.09 14.12
CA ARG A 100 -2.74 -16.92 15.51
C ARG A 100 -1.61 -16.65 16.51
N CYS A 101 -0.38 -17.06 16.19
CA CYS A 101 0.80 -16.74 16.99
C CYS A 101 1.37 -15.34 16.67
N GLY A 102 0.75 -14.57 15.77
CA GLY A 102 1.14 -13.19 15.47
C GLY A 102 2.45 -13.10 14.68
N ILE A 103 2.58 -13.89 13.61
CA ILE A 103 3.67 -13.72 12.63
C ILE A 103 3.48 -12.42 11.84
N PHE A 104 4.58 -11.85 11.37
CA PHE A 104 4.59 -10.69 10.49
C PHE A 104 4.23 -11.05 9.04
N ASP A 105 4.74 -12.18 8.55
CA ASP A 105 4.43 -12.69 7.21
C ASP A 105 4.67 -14.21 7.12
N TYR A 106 4.10 -14.83 6.08
CA TYR A 106 4.31 -16.23 5.73
C TYR A 106 4.73 -16.34 4.26
N LEU A 107 5.93 -16.84 4.03
CA LEU A 107 6.54 -16.99 2.71
C LEU A 107 6.64 -18.48 2.35
N VAL A 108 5.97 -18.85 1.26
CA VAL A 108 5.95 -20.23 0.77
C VAL A 108 7.17 -20.47 -0.12
N LYS A 109 8.02 -21.43 0.23
CA LYS A 109 9.18 -21.84 -0.58
C LYS A 109 8.73 -22.56 -1.87
N PRO A 110 9.43 -22.36 -3.00
CA PRO A 110 10.50 -21.38 -3.23
C PRO A 110 9.96 -19.94 -3.31
N VAL A 111 10.70 -19.00 -2.73
CA VAL A 111 10.32 -17.57 -2.68
C VAL A 111 11.16 -16.81 -3.72
N ASP A 112 10.52 -16.01 -4.55
CA ASP A 112 11.23 -15.10 -5.46
C ASP A 112 11.72 -13.84 -4.73
N PHE A 113 12.78 -13.21 -5.26
CA PHE A 113 13.34 -12.02 -4.65
C PHE A 113 12.32 -10.87 -4.51
N PRO A 114 11.46 -10.54 -5.50
CA PRO A 114 10.47 -9.47 -5.36
C PRO A 114 9.52 -9.66 -4.17
N ARG A 115 9.01 -10.88 -3.94
CA ARG A 115 8.11 -11.16 -2.80
C ARG A 115 8.85 -11.09 -1.46
N PHE A 116 10.10 -11.57 -1.43
CA PHE A 116 10.96 -11.50 -0.26
C PHE A 116 11.29 -10.04 0.09
N GLU A 117 11.74 -9.26 -0.89
CA GLU A 117 12.03 -7.83 -0.78
C GLU A 117 10.80 -7.07 -0.27
N GLN A 118 9.62 -7.31 -0.84
CA GLN A 118 8.38 -6.67 -0.39
C GLN A 118 8.12 -6.89 1.11
N THR A 119 8.42 -8.09 1.62
CA THR A 119 8.26 -8.41 3.06
C THR A 119 9.18 -7.56 3.91
N LEU A 120 10.46 -7.47 3.54
CA LEU A 120 11.44 -6.66 4.25
C LEU A 120 11.13 -5.16 4.11
N LEU A 121 10.70 -4.69 2.96
CA LEU A 121 10.31 -3.29 2.79
C LEU A 121 9.11 -2.92 3.70
N ARG A 122 8.09 -3.78 3.76
CA ARG A 122 6.93 -3.59 4.65
C ARG A 122 7.36 -3.58 6.12
N PHE A 123 8.24 -4.50 6.52
CA PHE A 123 8.75 -4.55 7.90
C PHE A 123 9.45 -3.26 8.28
N ARG A 124 10.33 -2.74 7.41
CA ARG A 124 11.02 -1.46 7.64
C ARG A 124 10.06 -0.29 7.75
N GLU A 125 9.06 -0.22 6.87
CA GLU A 125 8.04 0.84 6.91
C GLU A 125 7.27 0.82 8.24
N GLN A 126 6.79 -0.34 8.65
CA GLN A 126 6.10 -0.53 9.93
C GLN A 126 6.99 -0.11 11.11
N LYS A 127 8.24 -0.54 11.14
CA LYS A 127 9.18 -0.17 12.21
C LYS A 127 9.44 1.33 12.26
N ASN A 128 9.63 1.96 11.09
CA ASN A 128 9.81 3.41 11.00
C ASN A 128 8.58 4.16 11.51
N LEU A 129 7.38 3.72 11.15
CA LEU A 129 6.12 4.33 11.59
C LEU A 129 5.98 4.26 13.11
N LEU A 130 6.21 3.09 13.70
CA LEU A 130 6.16 2.87 15.14
C LEU A 130 7.24 3.63 15.93
N THR A 131 8.39 3.91 15.32
CA THR A 131 9.51 4.60 16.00
C THR A 131 9.46 6.13 15.80
N SER A 132 8.87 6.61 14.70
CA SER A 132 8.91 8.03 14.32
C SER A 132 7.78 8.88 14.90
N ARG A 133 6.68 8.28 15.34
CA ARG A 133 5.51 8.99 15.88
C ARG A 133 5.23 8.55 17.32
N GLN A 134 4.95 9.51 18.19
CA GLN A 134 4.45 9.23 19.55
C GLN A 134 2.98 8.78 19.55
N GLU A 135 2.19 9.31 18.61
CA GLU A 135 0.78 8.99 18.44
C GLU A 135 0.52 8.66 16.96
N LEU A 136 -0.24 7.60 16.71
CA LEU A 136 -0.62 7.14 15.38
C LEU A 136 -2.03 7.59 15.04
N GLU A 137 -2.24 8.02 13.80
CA GLU A 137 -3.58 8.26 13.26
C GLU A 137 -4.26 6.94 12.88
N GLN A 138 -5.59 6.93 12.72
CA GLN A 138 -6.32 5.71 12.32
C GLN A 138 -5.79 5.14 10.99
N THR A 139 -5.41 6.01 10.05
CA THR A 139 -4.83 5.63 8.76
C THR A 139 -3.47 4.95 8.90
N ASP A 140 -2.68 5.34 9.89
CA ASP A 140 -1.41 4.70 10.23
C ASP A 140 -1.66 3.31 10.83
N ILE A 141 -2.65 3.22 11.73
CA ILE A 141 -3.05 1.96 12.38
C ILE A 141 -3.56 0.96 11.33
N ASP A 142 -4.44 1.40 10.42
CA ASP A 142 -4.99 0.55 9.36
C ASP A 142 -3.89 -0.07 8.51
N ARG A 143 -2.91 0.74 8.09
CA ARG A 143 -1.72 0.28 7.35
C ARG A 143 -0.92 -0.76 8.12
N LEU A 144 -0.77 -0.59 9.44
CA LEU A 144 -0.01 -1.52 10.28
C LEU A 144 -0.68 -2.89 10.40
N ILE A 145 -2.01 -2.95 10.47
CA ILE A 145 -2.75 -4.21 10.63
C ILE A 145 -3.11 -4.86 9.29
N GLY A 146 -2.51 -4.39 8.19
CA GLY A 146 -2.77 -4.94 6.85
C GLY A 146 -4.21 -4.70 6.37
N ILE A 147 -4.93 -3.79 7.03
CA ILE A 147 -6.09 -3.17 6.41
C ILE A 147 -5.47 -2.21 5.42
N GLU A 148 -5.29 -2.69 4.18
CA GLU A 148 -5.34 -1.75 3.07
C GLU A 148 -6.59 -0.93 3.34
N PRO A 149 -6.48 0.41 3.46
CA PRO A 149 -7.65 1.23 3.65
C PRO A 149 -8.60 0.71 2.61
N VAL A 150 -9.70 0.10 3.07
CA VAL A 150 -10.65 -0.49 2.15
C VAL A 150 -10.82 0.65 1.19
N ALA A 151 -10.55 0.40 -0.09
CA ALA A 151 -11.39 1.07 -1.03
C ALA A 151 -12.79 0.57 -0.64
N VAL A 152 -13.38 1.16 0.44
CA VAL A 152 -14.75 1.64 0.43
C VAL A 152 -14.81 2.07 -1.00
N PRO A 153 -15.54 1.37 -1.87
CA PRO A 153 -15.54 1.76 -3.25
C PRO A 153 -15.81 3.25 -3.16
N ALA A 154 -14.77 4.05 -3.43
CA ALA A 154 -14.97 5.35 -3.99
C ALA A 154 -15.97 4.97 -5.08
N ALA A 155 -17.18 5.49 -4.94
CA ALA A 155 -18.25 5.15 -5.83
C ALA A 155 -17.68 5.32 -7.24
N SER A 156 -17.27 4.21 -7.87
CA SER A 156 -16.41 4.23 -9.06
C SER A 156 -15.09 5.03 -8.91
N PRO A 157 -14.16 4.97 -9.88
CA PRO A 157 -12.92 5.79 -9.92
C PRO A 157 -13.14 7.32 -10.04
N ASP A 158 -14.33 7.84 -9.69
CA ASP A 158 -14.81 9.21 -10.00
C ASP A 158 -15.11 10.05 -8.75
N SER A 159 -14.23 10.10 -7.75
CA SER A 159 -14.47 11.03 -6.61
C SER A 159 -13.28 11.84 -6.13
N GLU A 160 -12.39 12.21 -7.05
CA GLU A 160 -11.71 13.53 -6.96
C GLU A 160 -12.52 14.64 -7.64
N LEU A 161 -13.83 14.47 -7.79
CA LEU A 161 -14.68 15.58 -8.19
C LEU A 161 -14.69 16.61 -7.05
N PRO A 162 -14.31 17.88 -7.31
CA PRO A 162 -14.28 18.92 -6.29
C PRO A 162 -15.63 19.02 -5.58
N LYS A 163 -15.63 19.34 -4.28
CA LYS A 163 -16.87 19.48 -3.49
C LYS A 163 -17.95 20.25 -4.26
N GLY A 164 -19.04 19.55 -4.57
CA GLY A 164 -20.16 20.06 -5.32
C GLY A 164 -20.24 19.65 -6.79
N ILE A 165 -19.26 18.97 -7.37
CA ILE A 165 -19.38 18.35 -8.70
C ILE A 165 -19.94 16.92 -8.52
N ASP A 166 -21.12 16.69 -9.07
CA ASP A 166 -21.81 15.39 -9.13
C ASP A 166 -21.57 14.69 -10.48
N GLN A 167 -21.20 13.41 -10.46
CA GLN A 167 -20.76 12.67 -11.65
C GLN A 167 -21.84 12.55 -12.73
N LEU A 168 -23.10 12.31 -12.35
CA LEU A 168 -24.21 12.17 -13.29
C LEU A 168 -24.42 13.48 -14.09
N THR A 169 -24.35 14.60 -13.38
CA THR A 169 -24.43 15.93 -13.99
C THR A 169 -23.22 16.23 -14.86
N LEU A 170 -22.01 15.78 -14.45
CA LEU A 170 -20.78 15.99 -15.22
C LEU A 170 -20.82 15.27 -16.57
N VAL A 171 -21.27 14.01 -16.60
CA VAL A 171 -21.46 13.23 -17.84
C VAL A 171 -22.39 13.96 -18.80
N GLY A 172 -23.55 14.44 -18.33
CA GLY A 172 -24.47 15.22 -19.18
C GLY A 172 -23.86 16.51 -19.71
N VAL A 173 -23.07 17.22 -18.88
CA VAL A 173 -22.33 18.42 -19.32
C VAL A 173 -21.28 18.07 -20.40
N MET A 174 -20.57 16.95 -20.27
CA MET A 174 -19.56 16.48 -21.23
C MET A 174 -20.20 16.11 -22.58
N GLU A 175 -21.30 15.38 -22.58
CA GLU A 175 -22.05 15.01 -23.81
C GLU A 175 -22.48 16.26 -24.59
N ILE A 176 -23.05 17.25 -23.89
CA ILE A 176 -23.47 18.50 -24.51
C ILE A 176 -22.27 19.29 -25.03
N LEU A 177 -21.18 19.35 -24.26
CA LEU A 177 -19.96 20.04 -24.68
C LEU A 177 -19.40 19.42 -25.97
N GLN A 178 -19.33 18.08 -26.05
CA GLN A 178 -18.89 17.36 -27.24
C GLN A 178 -19.82 17.60 -28.44
N SER A 179 -21.14 17.60 -28.23
CA SER A 179 -22.13 17.89 -29.30
C SER A 179 -22.10 19.33 -29.80
N SER A 180 -21.52 20.25 -29.03
CA SER A 180 -21.44 21.69 -29.35
C SER A 180 -20.19 22.09 -30.14
N ALA A 181 -19.28 21.15 -30.42
CA ALA A 181 -18.11 21.42 -31.25
C ALA A 181 -18.51 21.72 -32.72
N PRO A 182 -17.84 22.66 -33.42
CA PRO A 182 -16.68 23.46 -33.00
C PRO A 182 -17.06 24.82 -32.38
N VAL A 183 -18.34 25.20 -32.37
CA VAL A 183 -18.83 26.55 -31.96
C VAL A 183 -18.76 26.76 -30.45
N GLY A 184 -18.80 25.67 -29.68
CA GLY A 184 -18.79 25.67 -28.21
C GLY A 184 -20.13 26.08 -27.61
N ILE A 185 -20.23 26.03 -26.28
CA ILE A 185 -21.46 26.31 -25.52
C ILE A 185 -21.19 27.27 -24.36
N ASN A 186 -22.16 28.13 -24.00
CA ASN A 186 -22.06 28.98 -22.80
C ASN A 186 -22.74 28.33 -21.57
N ALA A 187 -22.43 28.82 -20.37
CA ALA A 187 -22.97 28.24 -19.12
C ALA A 187 -24.51 28.35 -18.98
N MET A 188 -25.16 29.28 -19.69
CA MET A 188 -26.62 29.40 -19.68
C MET A 188 -27.27 28.30 -20.54
N GLU A 189 -26.74 28.08 -21.74
CA GLU A 189 -27.16 27.03 -22.67
C GLU A 189 -26.94 25.65 -22.04
N THR A 190 -25.76 25.40 -21.44
CA THR A 190 -25.48 24.15 -20.72
C THR A 190 -26.46 23.91 -19.57
N GLY A 191 -26.77 24.95 -18.77
CA GLY A 191 -27.73 24.82 -17.68
C GLY A 191 -29.12 24.45 -18.15
N LYS A 192 -29.61 25.06 -19.23
CA LYS A 192 -30.91 24.73 -19.84
C LYS A 192 -30.97 23.29 -20.35
N SER A 193 -29.90 22.83 -21.00
CA SER A 193 -29.85 21.50 -21.62
C SER A 193 -29.70 20.36 -20.59
N VAL A 194 -28.96 20.57 -19.50
CA VAL A 194 -28.76 19.56 -18.43
C VAL A 194 -29.87 19.63 -17.36
N GLY A 195 -30.61 20.74 -17.27
CA GLY A 195 -31.64 20.94 -16.25
C GLY A 195 -31.09 21.46 -14.90
N VAL A 196 -30.00 22.23 -14.93
CA VAL A 196 -29.36 22.82 -13.73
C VAL A 196 -29.24 24.34 -13.83
N SER A 197 -29.01 25.01 -12.70
CA SER A 197 -28.83 26.46 -12.69
C SER A 197 -27.60 26.90 -13.50
N ARG A 198 -27.60 28.13 -14.02
CA ARG A 198 -26.44 28.72 -14.73
C ARG A 198 -25.16 28.68 -13.89
N SER A 199 -25.23 28.94 -12.59
CA SER A 199 -24.07 28.92 -11.69
C SER A 199 -23.57 27.49 -11.47
N THR A 200 -24.48 26.53 -11.38
CA THR A 200 -24.17 25.10 -11.34
C THR A 200 -23.45 24.69 -12.63
N ALA A 201 -24.06 24.89 -13.80
CA ALA A 201 -23.46 24.55 -15.10
C ALA A 201 -22.08 25.19 -15.31
N ARG A 202 -21.92 26.47 -14.92
CA ARG A 202 -20.61 27.14 -14.96
C ARG A 202 -19.56 26.39 -14.15
N ARG A 203 -19.89 25.93 -12.94
CA ARG A 203 -18.95 25.21 -12.07
C ARG A 203 -18.43 23.93 -12.74
N TYR A 204 -19.30 23.18 -13.42
CA TYR A 204 -18.90 21.98 -14.17
C TYR A 204 -17.99 22.32 -15.36
N LEU A 205 -18.34 23.36 -16.13
CA LEU A 205 -17.52 23.80 -17.27
C LEU A 205 -16.13 24.31 -16.83
N GLU A 206 -16.03 25.03 -15.71
CA GLU A 206 -14.74 25.45 -15.15
C GLU A 206 -13.93 24.25 -14.63
N HIS A 207 -14.59 23.25 -14.06
CA HIS A 207 -13.92 22.01 -13.67
C HIS A 207 -13.31 21.29 -14.88
N LEU A 208 -14.07 21.13 -15.98
CA LEU A 208 -13.56 20.54 -17.22
C LEU A 208 -12.38 21.32 -17.81
N VAL A 209 -12.37 22.66 -17.68
CA VAL A 209 -11.20 23.48 -18.05
C VAL A 209 -10.00 23.20 -17.15
N SER A 210 -10.22 23.03 -15.84
CA SER A 210 -9.14 22.78 -14.87
C SER A 210 -8.42 21.44 -15.07
N ILE A 211 -9.14 20.42 -15.55
CA ILE A 211 -8.57 19.08 -15.84
C ILE A 211 -8.12 18.92 -17.30
N GLY A 212 -8.21 19.98 -18.12
CA GLY A 212 -7.75 19.97 -19.51
C GLY A 212 -8.68 19.28 -20.51
N GLU A 213 -9.94 19.05 -20.15
CA GLU A 213 -10.97 18.43 -21.02
C GLU A 213 -11.76 19.49 -21.84
N ALA A 214 -11.67 20.76 -21.46
CA ALA A 214 -12.32 21.87 -22.15
C ALA A 214 -11.41 23.11 -22.27
N LYS A 215 -11.66 23.94 -23.28
CA LYS A 215 -11.02 25.26 -23.44
C LYS A 215 -12.06 26.36 -23.34
N ALA A 216 -11.82 27.34 -22.47
CA ALA A 216 -12.61 28.56 -22.43
C ALA A 216 -12.12 29.56 -23.49
N GLN A 217 -13.05 30.10 -24.27
CA GLN A 217 -12.82 31.14 -25.26
C GLN A 217 -13.73 32.34 -24.96
N LEU A 218 -13.18 33.53 -25.08
CA LEU A 218 -13.95 34.77 -25.03
C LEU A 218 -14.43 35.07 -26.43
N ASN A 219 -15.74 35.01 -26.64
CA ASN A 219 -16.34 35.43 -27.89
C ASN A 219 -16.72 36.92 -27.77
N TYR A 220 -16.06 37.75 -28.58
CA TYR A 220 -16.36 39.18 -28.70
C TYR A 220 -17.33 39.36 -29.88
N GLY A 221 -18.61 39.02 -29.67
CA GLY A 221 -19.72 39.28 -30.60
C GLY A 221 -20.49 40.54 -30.22
N GLU A 222 -21.07 41.21 -31.23
CA GLU A 222 -21.52 42.61 -31.22
C GLU A 222 -22.35 43.07 -29.99
N ILE A 223 -21.86 44.15 -29.36
CA ILE A 223 -22.47 44.99 -28.31
C ILE A 223 -22.95 44.24 -27.06
N GLY A 224 -22.03 43.99 -26.12
CA GLY A 224 -22.34 43.46 -24.79
C GLY A 224 -21.10 43.06 -24.00
N ARG A 225 -21.29 42.60 -22.75
CA ARG A 225 -20.19 41.99 -21.97
C ARG A 225 -19.71 40.73 -22.69
N PRO A 226 -18.39 40.50 -22.82
CA PRO A 226 -17.86 39.35 -23.54
C PRO A 226 -18.42 38.04 -22.97
N GLU A 227 -18.89 37.18 -23.87
CA GLU A 227 -19.47 35.90 -23.49
C GLU A 227 -18.40 34.81 -23.47
N ARG A 228 -18.30 34.09 -22.36
CA ARG A 228 -17.39 32.95 -22.21
C ARG A 228 -18.07 31.71 -22.77
N ARG A 229 -17.53 31.17 -23.88
CA ARG A 229 -17.93 29.90 -24.47
C ARG A 229 -16.88 28.84 -24.17
N TYR A 230 -17.30 27.60 -24.05
CA TYR A 230 -16.46 26.45 -23.75
C TYR A 230 -16.50 25.50 -24.96
N VAL A 231 -15.34 25.07 -25.44
CA VAL A 231 -15.20 24.08 -26.52
C VAL A 231 -14.47 22.84 -25.97
N PRO A 232 -14.71 21.63 -26.50
CA PRO A 232 -13.91 20.45 -26.14
C PRO A 232 -12.43 20.70 -26.40
N TRP A 233 -11.57 20.16 -25.53
CA TRP A 233 -10.13 20.17 -25.76
C TRP A 233 -9.74 19.10 -26.79
N THR A 234 -9.32 19.51 -27.98
CA THR A 234 -8.66 18.62 -28.95
C THR A 234 -7.14 18.68 -28.76
N LYS A 235 -6.51 17.54 -28.45
CA LYS A 235 -5.05 17.38 -28.41
C LYS A 235 -4.43 17.61 -29.79
#